data_AF-A0ABC8JTJ3-F1
#
_entry.id   AF-A0ABC8JTJ3-F1
#
_cell.length_a   1.000
_cell.length_b   1.000
_cell.length_c   1.000
_cell.angle_alpha   90.00
_cell.angle_beta   90.00
_cell.angle_gamma   90.00
#
_symmetry.space_group_name_H-M   'P 1'
#
loop_
_entity.id
_entity.type
_entity.pdbx_description
1 polymer ?
#
loop_
_entity_poly.entity_id
_entity_poly.type
_entity_poly.pdbx_seq_one_letter_code
_entity_poly.pdbx_strand_id
1 'polypeptide(L)'
;MQMLEAQPKILLLPSNFYTSKTLVKLTLSCSALVVDVPSLACFPLLQMLTLLNVVFKDQNSHVRLLANCPALIYLRVNRKRGDNVTAFIVKVPSLKSFKYTDFHERYSAMPLVLDSPGLRHLSIIDHGDLGLIQNMPHLQTAYVGHFVTQPNDKFLRSFSSVRNLHLNLMNVVACFSAINFFRLMEFKLQFVVPANADLIPAM
;
A
#
# COMPACT_ATOMS: atom_id res chain seq x y z
N MET A 1 -21.69 37.36 6.56
CA MET A 1 -21.62 36.15 7.40
C MET A 1 -20.30 35.46 7.09
N GLN A 2 -19.29 35.60 7.96
CA GLN A 2 -18.09 34.77 7.88
C GLN A 2 -18.44 33.40 8.44
N MET A 3 -18.35 32.36 7.61
CA MET A 3 -18.32 30.99 8.09
C MET A 3 -17.01 30.81 8.85
N LEU A 4 -17.10 30.71 10.17
CA LEU A 4 -15.99 30.27 11.00
C LEU A 4 -15.72 28.82 10.60
N GLU A 5 -14.73 28.57 9.76
CA GLU A 5 -14.27 27.20 9.50
C GLU A 5 -13.82 26.61 10.83
N ALA A 6 -14.59 25.65 11.35
CA ALA A 6 -14.22 24.91 12.52
C ALA A 6 -12.87 24.25 12.25
N GLN A 7 -11.84 24.62 13.02
CA GLN A 7 -10.53 23.97 13.01
C GLN A 7 -10.75 22.45 13.05
N PRO A 8 -10.14 21.67 12.14
CA PRO A 8 -10.36 20.23 12.11
C PRO A 8 -9.92 19.63 13.45
N LYS A 9 -10.86 19.01 14.17
CA LYS A 9 -10.58 18.39 15.46
C LYS A 9 -9.63 17.21 15.25
N ILE A 10 -8.38 17.37 15.67
CA ILE A 10 -7.38 16.30 15.64
C ILE A 10 -7.70 15.26 16.71
N LEU A 11 -7.61 13.98 16.36
CA LEU A 11 -7.76 12.85 17.28
C LEU A 11 -6.41 12.16 17.47
N LEU A 12 -6.09 11.84 18.72
CA LEU A 12 -4.90 11.08 19.09
C LEU A 12 -5.34 9.83 19.85
N LEU A 13 -4.64 8.72 19.64
CA LEU A 13 -4.79 7.54 20.48
C LEU A 13 -4.05 7.77 21.81
N PRO A 14 -4.61 7.33 22.94
CA PRO A 14 -3.91 7.31 24.22
C PRO A 14 -2.58 6.55 24.13
N SER A 15 -1.54 6.98 24.84
CA SER A 15 -0.22 6.33 24.78
C SER A 15 -0.25 4.86 25.23
N ASN A 16 -1.08 4.53 26.23
CA ASN A 16 -1.27 3.16 26.72
C ASN A 16 -1.97 2.24 25.71
N PHE A 17 -2.62 2.79 24.67
CA PHE A 17 -3.15 1.99 23.57
C PHE A 17 -2.01 1.23 22.85
N TYR A 18 -0.87 1.90 22.67
CA TYR A 18 0.28 1.37 21.95
C TYR A 18 1.05 0.28 22.68
N THR A 19 0.71 -0.03 23.93
CA THR A 19 1.39 -1.06 24.75
C THR A 19 0.49 -2.27 25.04
N SER A 20 -0.63 -2.40 24.33
CA SER A 20 -1.56 -3.51 24.51
C SER A 20 -0.93 -4.85 24.15
N LYS A 21 -0.79 -5.72 25.15
CA LYS A 21 -0.25 -7.09 24.99
C LYS A 21 -1.28 -8.10 24.50
N THR A 22 -2.56 -7.74 24.47
CA THR A 22 -3.67 -8.64 24.14
C THR A 22 -4.33 -8.34 22.80
N LEU A 23 -4.00 -7.21 22.16
CA LEU A 23 -4.63 -6.78 20.92
C LEU A 23 -4.21 -7.69 19.75
N VAL A 24 -5.18 -8.41 19.18
CA VAL A 24 -4.96 -9.32 18.03
C VAL A 24 -5.34 -8.68 16.69
N LYS A 25 -6.34 -7.79 16.70
CA LYS A 25 -6.84 -7.11 15.50
C LYS A 25 -7.01 -5.62 15.79
N LEU A 26 -6.53 -4.80 14.86
CA LEU A 26 -6.60 -3.34 14.96
C LEU A 26 -7.07 -2.76 13.63
N THR A 27 -8.15 -1.98 13.69
CA THR A 27 -8.61 -1.15 12.59
C THR A 27 -8.65 0.31 13.03
N LEU A 28 -7.88 1.16 12.36
CA LEU A 28 -7.90 2.61 12.51
C LEU A 28 -8.47 3.20 11.22
N SER A 29 -9.60 3.90 11.31
CA SER A 29 -10.32 4.40 10.13
C SER A 29 -10.90 5.79 10.39
N CYS A 30 -10.07 6.82 10.25
CA CYS A 30 -10.50 8.20 10.48
C CYS A 30 -9.47 9.20 9.92
N SER A 31 -9.95 10.14 9.11
CA SER A 31 -9.10 11.21 8.53
C SER A 31 -8.61 12.25 9.53
N ALA A 32 -9.25 12.35 10.69
CA ALA A 32 -8.80 13.23 11.78
C ALA A 32 -7.82 12.55 12.74
N LEU A 33 -7.62 11.23 12.62
CA LEU A 33 -6.75 10.47 13.53
C LEU A 33 -5.28 10.61 13.11
N VAL A 34 -4.46 11.08 14.05
CA VAL A 34 -3.01 11.15 13.91
C VAL A 34 -2.36 9.94 14.58
N VAL A 35 -1.68 9.13 13.78
CA VAL A 35 -0.87 8.00 14.21
C VAL A 35 0.50 8.51 14.65
N ASP A 36 0.57 8.84 15.93
CA ASP A 36 1.79 9.18 16.67
C ASP A 36 2.23 7.98 17.50
N VAL A 37 3.13 7.16 16.95
CA VAL A 37 3.60 5.94 17.61
C VAL A 37 4.76 6.26 18.54
N PRO A 38 4.62 6.02 19.87
CA PRO A 38 5.68 6.22 20.84
C PRO A 38 6.81 5.20 20.65
N SER A 39 8.00 5.50 21.18
CA SER A 39 9.18 4.63 21.07
C SER A 39 9.00 3.25 21.73
N LEU A 40 8.19 3.17 22.79
CA LEU A 40 7.94 1.96 23.57
C LEU A 40 6.66 1.21 23.13
N ALA A 41 6.16 1.45 21.93
CA ALA A 41 5.00 0.72 21.40
C ALA A 41 5.30 -0.79 21.35
N CYS A 42 4.30 -1.64 21.62
CA CYS A 42 4.43 -3.08 21.63
C CYS A 42 3.06 -3.74 21.39
N PHE A 43 2.94 -4.48 20.29
CA PHE A 43 1.75 -5.23 19.91
C PHE A 43 2.12 -6.70 19.61
N PRO A 44 2.48 -7.49 20.64
CA PRO A 44 3.10 -8.80 20.45
C PRO A 44 2.16 -9.81 19.78
N LEU A 45 0.85 -9.68 19.97
CA LEU A 45 -0.17 -10.60 19.45
C LEU A 45 -0.92 -10.06 18.23
N LEU A 46 -0.59 -8.86 17.73
CA LEU A 46 -1.34 -8.25 16.65
C LEU A 46 -1.08 -8.97 15.33
N GLN A 47 -2.14 -9.60 14.81
CA GLN A 47 -2.11 -10.39 13.57
C GLN A 47 -2.73 -9.66 12.39
N MET A 48 -3.69 -8.75 12.65
CA MET A 48 -4.39 -8.01 11.60
C MET A 48 -4.37 -6.52 11.89
N LEU A 49 -3.79 -5.74 10.97
CA LEU A 49 -3.74 -4.30 11.03
C LEU A 49 -4.42 -3.70 9.79
N THR A 50 -5.37 -2.80 10.01
CA THR A 50 -6.06 -2.06 8.95
C THR A 50 -5.98 -0.56 9.24
N LEU A 51 -5.39 0.20 8.33
CA LEU A 51 -5.21 1.65 8.41
C LEU A 51 -5.95 2.29 7.24
N LEU A 52 -7.05 3.00 7.52
CA LEU A 52 -7.91 3.59 6.50
C LEU A 52 -7.95 5.11 6.67
N ASN A 53 -7.38 5.82 5.71
CA ASN A 53 -7.40 7.27 5.62
C ASN A 53 -6.87 7.96 6.90
N VAL A 54 -5.93 7.36 7.63
CA VAL A 54 -5.31 7.98 8.82
C VAL A 54 -4.23 8.98 8.44
N VAL A 55 -3.92 9.93 9.32
CA VAL A 55 -2.77 10.84 9.17
C VAL A 55 -1.61 10.25 9.97
N PHE A 56 -0.42 10.13 9.38
CA PHE A 56 0.79 9.81 10.14
C PHE A 56 1.41 11.10 10.67
N LYS A 57 1.91 11.08 11.91
CA LYS A 57 2.61 12.25 12.47
C LYS A 57 3.83 12.64 11.66
N ASP A 58 4.66 11.65 11.33
CA ASP A 58 5.91 11.83 10.58
C ASP A 58 6.15 10.64 9.65
N GLN A 59 7.16 10.79 8.78
CA GLN A 59 7.61 9.78 7.82
C GLN A 59 7.87 8.41 8.47
N ASN A 60 8.27 8.35 9.74
CA ASN A 60 8.67 7.13 10.43
C ASN A 60 7.55 6.54 11.32
N SER A 61 6.41 7.19 11.48
CA SER A 61 5.30 6.70 12.32
C SER A 61 4.85 5.29 11.93
N HIS A 62 4.67 5.03 10.63
CA HIS A 62 4.25 3.72 10.14
C HIS A 62 5.34 2.67 10.32
N VAL A 63 6.61 3.03 10.12
CA VAL A 63 7.77 2.15 10.34
C VAL A 63 7.82 1.70 11.80
N ARG A 64 7.69 2.65 12.75
CA ARG A 64 7.62 2.35 14.18
C ARG A 64 6.42 1.47 14.52
N LEU A 65 5.25 1.71 13.92
CA LEU A 65 4.08 0.87 14.14
C LEU A 65 4.35 -0.58 13.73
N LEU A 66 4.81 -0.78 12.49
CA LEU A 66 4.99 -2.11 11.90
C LEU A 66 6.13 -2.90 12.57
N ALA A 67 7.22 -2.22 12.94
CA ALA A 67 8.35 -2.84 13.65
C ALA A 67 7.95 -3.44 15.01
N ASN A 68 6.90 -2.89 15.65
CA ASN A 68 6.40 -3.34 16.95
C ASN A 68 5.24 -4.36 16.86
N CYS A 69 4.99 -4.94 15.68
CA CYS A 69 3.96 -5.94 15.43
C CYS A 69 4.57 -7.26 14.90
N PRO A 70 5.32 -8.02 15.71
CA PRO A 70 6.07 -9.20 15.24
C PRO A 70 5.17 -10.33 14.70
N ALA A 71 3.93 -10.45 15.19
CA ALA A 71 2.97 -11.47 14.77
C ALA A 71 2.08 -11.05 13.59
N LEU A 72 2.38 -9.92 12.92
CA LEU A 72 1.50 -9.35 11.91
C LEU A 72 1.43 -10.21 10.64
N ILE A 73 0.26 -10.77 10.35
CA ILE A 73 0.00 -11.68 9.22
C ILE A 73 -0.72 -10.94 8.08
N TYR A 74 -1.59 -9.98 8.41
CA TYR A 74 -2.39 -9.22 7.47
C TYR A 74 -2.26 -7.72 7.70
N LEU A 75 -1.96 -6.99 6.62
CA LEU A 75 -1.91 -5.53 6.59
C LEU A 75 -2.82 -5.00 5.48
N ARG A 76 -3.70 -4.06 5.82
CA ARG A 76 -4.45 -3.25 4.86
C ARG A 76 -4.16 -1.77 5.09
N VAL A 77 -3.86 -1.05 4.02
CA VAL A 77 -3.60 0.39 4.06
C VAL A 77 -4.36 1.06 2.92
N ASN A 78 -5.23 1.99 3.28
CA ASN A 78 -5.78 2.98 2.37
C ASN A 78 -5.17 4.33 2.76
N ARG A 79 -4.26 4.85 1.93
CA ARG A 79 -3.52 6.07 2.18
C ARG A 79 -4.45 7.27 2.16
N LYS A 80 -4.27 8.19 3.12
CA LYS A 80 -4.98 9.45 3.13
C LYS A 80 -4.24 10.42 2.22
N ARG A 81 -4.97 11.12 1.34
CA ARG A 81 -4.40 12.24 0.60
C ARG A 81 -3.86 13.30 1.57
N GLY A 82 -2.56 13.60 1.44
CA GLY A 82 -1.88 14.68 2.16
C GLY A 82 -1.49 14.30 3.59
N ASP A 83 -1.24 13.02 3.85
CA ASP A 83 -0.54 12.63 5.09
C ASP A 83 0.95 13.02 5.05
N ASN A 84 1.63 12.91 6.20
CA ASN A 84 3.03 13.33 6.32
C ASN A 84 4.04 12.25 5.89
N VAL A 85 3.62 11.27 5.08
CA VAL A 85 4.48 10.17 4.63
C VAL A 85 4.77 10.33 3.14
N THR A 86 6.05 10.43 2.81
CA THR A 86 6.60 10.53 1.46
C THR A 86 7.07 9.19 0.89
N ALA A 87 7.12 8.13 1.70
CA ALA A 87 7.33 6.76 1.24
C ALA A 87 6.69 5.79 2.23
N PHE A 88 5.85 4.87 1.76
CA PHE A 88 5.27 3.87 2.65
C PHE A 88 6.16 2.62 2.66
N ILE A 89 6.74 2.29 3.81
CA ILE A 89 7.74 1.24 3.97
C ILE A 89 7.15 0.06 4.75
N VAL A 90 7.17 -1.12 4.15
CA VAL A 90 6.71 -2.37 4.74
C VAL A 90 7.86 -3.37 4.79
N LYS A 91 8.36 -3.60 6.01
CA LYS A 91 9.40 -4.58 6.32
C LYS A 91 8.95 -5.49 7.46
N VAL A 92 8.05 -6.44 7.15
CA VAL A 92 7.40 -7.29 8.14
C VAL A 92 7.58 -8.76 7.73
N PRO A 93 8.56 -9.48 8.32
CA PRO A 93 8.87 -10.86 7.92
C PRO A 93 7.70 -11.85 8.06
N SER A 94 6.82 -11.63 9.05
CA SER A 94 5.65 -12.46 9.32
C SER A 94 4.48 -12.24 8.35
N LEU A 95 4.49 -11.14 7.58
CA LEU A 95 3.37 -10.72 6.75
C LEU A 95 3.09 -11.72 5.62
N LYS A 96 1.83 -12.15 5.51
CA LYS A 96 1.36 -13.10 4.49
C LYS A 96 0.43 -12.46 3.47
N SER A 97 -0.33 -11.44 3.88
CA SER A 97 -1.28 -10.74 3.01
C SER A 97 -1.15 -9.23 3.17
N PHE A 98 -1.00 -8.54 2.05
CA PHE A 98 -0.90 -7.08 2.03
C PHE A 98 -1.88 -6.49 1.00
N LYS A 99 -2.69 -5.53 1.46
CA LYS A 99 -3.56 -4.72 0.61
C LYS A 99 -3.16 -3.26 0.75
N TYR A 100 -2.83 -2.61 -0.35
CA TYR A 100 -2.43 -1.23 -0.40
C TYR A 100 -3.27 -0.47 -1.42
N THR A 101 -3.71 0.71 -1.04
CA THR A 101 -4.44 1.62 -1.93
C THR A 101 -3.96 3.03 -1.69
N ASP A 102 -3.44 3.65 -2.74
CA ASP A 102 -3.09 5.06 -2.78
C ASP A 102 -3.73 5.71 -4.01
N PHE A 103 -4.57 6.72 -3.77
CA PHE A 103 -5.26 7.49 -4.81
C PHE A 103 -4.67 8.90 -4.97
N HIS A 104 -3.42 9.11 -4.53
CA HIS A 104 -2.71 10.34 -4.78
C HIS A 104 -2.62 10.65 -6.29
N GLU A 105 -2.68 11.94 -6.64
CA GLU A 105 -2.54 12.37 -8.02
C GLU A 105 -1.16 12.00 -8.60
N ARG A 106 -1.12 11.77 -9.92
CA ARG A 106 0.02 11.18 -10.66
C ARG A 106 1.39 11.79 -10.37
N TYR A 107 1.47 13.06 -9.97
CA TYR A 107 2.73 13.79 -9.72
C TYR A 107 3.12 13.90 -8.24
N SER A 108 2.26 13.44 -7.33
CA SER A 108 2.48 13.43 -5.88
C SER A 108 2.52 11.99 -5.34
N ALA A 109 2.55 11.00 -6.22
CA ALA A 109 2.43 9.63 -5.80
C ALA A 109 3.75 9.16 -5.17
N MET A 110 3.64 8.72 -3.92
CA MET A 110 4.75 8.44 -3.04
C MET A 110 5.15 6.97 -3.15
N PRO A 111 6.45 6.62 -3.22
CA PRO A 111 6.88 5.25 -3.44
C PRO A 111 6.43 4.31 -2.31
N LEU A 112 6.04 3.10 -2.73
CA LEU A 112 5.83 1.95 -1.85
C LEU A 112 7.09 1.08 -1.81
N VAL A 113 7.71 0.96 -0.64
CA VAL A 113 8.83 0.04 -0.40
C VAL A 113 8.30 -1.20 0.28
N LEU A 114 8.40 -2.35 -0.39
CA LEU A 114 7.92 -3.63 0.12
C LEU A 114 9.06 -4.64 0.14
N ASP A 115 9.43 -5.07 1.35
CA ASP A 115 10.43 -6.11 1.61
C ASP A 115 9.87 -7.05 2.69
N SER A 116 9.13 -8.05 2.24
CA SER A 116 8.46 -9.03 3.11
C SER A 116 8.43 -10.37 2.39
N PRO A 117 9.53 -11.16 2.44
CA PRO A 117 9.69 -12.36 1.61
C PRO A 117 8.66 -13.46 1.92
N GLY A 118 8.03 -13.40 3.10
CA GLY A 118 6.96 -14.31 3.51
C GLY A 118 5.59 -14.06 2.85
N LEU A 119 5.45 -13.00 2.04
CA LEU A 119 4.19 -12.58 1.45
C LEU A 119 3.66 -13.61 0.43
N ARG A 120 2.35 -13.89 0.51
CA ARG A 120 1.63 -14.83 -0.37
C ARG A 120 0.52 -14.17 -1.17
N HIS A 121 -0.09 -13.12 -0.62
CA HIS A 121 -1.19 -12.41 -1.25
C HIS A 121 -0.88 -10.91 -1.28
N LEU A 122 -0.94 -10.32 -2.48
CA LEU A 122 -0.70 -8.91 -2.70
C LEU A 122 -1.87 -8.30 -3.48
N SER A 123 -2.34 -7.14 -3.04
CA SER A 123 -3.30 -6.32 -3.78
C SER A 123 -2.85 -4.88 -3.69
N ILE A 124 -2.45 -4.29 -4.81
CA ILE A 124 -2.02 -2.90 -4.90
C ILE A 124 -2.96 -2.17 -5.84
N ILE A 125 -3.41 -0.99 -5.42
CA ILE A 125 -4.07 -0.01 -6.27
C ILE A 125 -3.29 1.28 -6.07
N ASP A 126 -2.56 1.72 -7.08
CA ASP A 126 -1.64 2.84 -6.93
C ASP A 126 -1.52 3.67 -8.22
N HIS A 127 -1.24 4.95 -8.03
CA HIS A 127 -0.91 5.91 -9.06
C HIS A 127 0.58 6.32 -9.05
N GLY A 128 1.42 5.71 -8.19
CA GLY A 128 2.84 6.03 -8.01
C GLY A 128 3.85 4.98 -8.43
N ASP A 129 5.13 5.26 -8.22
CA ASP A 129 6.23 4.37 -8.62
C ASP A 129 6.29 3.10 -7.76
N LEU A 130 6.15 1.94 -8.42
CA LEU A 130 6.21 0.62 -7.81
C LEU A 130 7.63 -0.01 -7.89
N GLY A 131 8.65 0.74 -8.31
CA GLY A 131 10.02 0.26 -8.57
C GLY A 131 10.84 -0.20 -7.35
N LEU A 132 10.30 -0.10 -6.13
CA LEU A 132 10.99 -0.46 -4.88
C LEU A 132 10.46 -1.73 -4.20
N ILE A 133 9.65 -2.52 -4.91
CA ILE A 133 9.21 -3.83 -4.43
C ILE A 133 10.30 -4.87 -4.67
N GLN A 134 10.81 -5.46 -3.59
CA GLN A 134 11.81 -6.51 -3.64
C GLN A 134 11.21 -7.84 -4.12
N ASN A 135 12.06 -8.81 -4.43
CA ASN A 135 11.64 -10.12 -4.91
C ASN A 135 10.74 -10.83 -3.87
N MET A 136 9.62 -11.39 -4.33
CA MET A 136 8.66 -12.11 -3.49
C MET A 136 8.60 -13.58 -3.94
N PRO A 137 9.50 -14.46 -3.45
CA PRO A 137 9.66 -15.81 -3.98
C PRO A 137 8.49 -16.76 -3.69
N HIS A 138 7.58 -16.38 -2.79
CA HIS A 138 6.46 -17.22 -2.35
C HIS A 138 5.09 -16.62 -2.67
N LEU A 139 5.05 -15.59 -3.53
CA LEU A 139 3.81 -14.92 -3.89
C LEU A 139 2.90 -15.89 -4.66
N GLN A 140 1.65 -16.01 -4.22
CA GLN A 140 0.67 -16.91 -4.84
C GLN A 140 -0.33 -16.12 -5.68
N THR A 141 -0.87 -15.04 -5.11
CA THR A 141 -1.86 -14.21 -5.79
C THR A 141 -1.43 -12.76 -5.78
N ALA A 142 -1.54 -12.09 -6.92
CA ALA A 142 -1.28 -10.66 -7.03
C ALA A 142 -2.39 -9.99 -7.83
N TYR A 143 -2.94 -8.92 -7.26
CA TYR A 143 -3.74 -7.93 -7.99
C TYR A 143 -2.96 -6.62 -8.03
N VAL A 144 -2.81 -6.04 -9.21
CA VAL A 144 -2.14 -4.75 -9.40
C VAL A 144 -3.02 -3.86 -10.29
N GLY A 145 -3.63 -2.84 -9.68
CA GLY A 145 -4.22 -1.71 -10.38
C GLY A 145 -3.21 -0.57 -10.44
N HIS A 146 -2.70 -0.27 -11.63
CA HIS A 146 -1.69 0.76 -11.82
C HIS A 146 -2.10 1.70 -12.95
N PHE A 147 -2.41 2.95 -12.60
CA PHE A 147 -3.09 3.89 -13.50
C PHE A 147 -2.19 5.06 -13.96
N VAL A 148 -0.87 4.86 -13.92
CA VAL A 148 0.14 5.72 -14.54
C VAL A 148 0.90 4.99 -15.65
N THR A 149 1.54 5.77 -16.51
CA THR A 149 2.31 5.30 -17.65
C THR A 149 3.57 4.56 -17.18
N GLN A 150 3.68 3.30 -17.60
CA GLN A 150 4.84 2.40 -17.47
C GLN A 150 5.05 1.76 -16.09
N PRO A 151 4.55 0.52 -15.87
CA PRO A 151 5.14 -0.33 -14.85
C PRO A 151 6.59 -0.63 -15.22
N ASN A 152 7.52 -0.25 -14.35
CA ASN A 152 8.94 -0.57 -14.47
C ASN A 152 9.14 -2.09 -14.59
N ASP A 153 9.93 -2.56 -15.57
CA ASP A 153 10.26 -3.98 -15.77
C ASP A 153 10.73 -4.66 -14.47
N LYS A 154 11.40 -3.92 -13.59
CA LYS A 154 11.85 -4.41 -12.27
C LYS A 154 10.68 -4.82 -11.38
N PHE A 155 9.59 -4.06 -11.36
CA PHE A 155 8.39 -4.38 -10.59
C PHE A 155 7.78 -5.69 -11.09
N LEU A 156 7.74 -5.86 -12.40
CA LEU A 156 7.16 -7.04 -13.03
C LEU A 156 7.94 -8.33 -12.76
N ARG A 157 9.28 -8.23 -12.65
CA ARG A 157 10.15 -9.35 -12.24
C ARG A 157 9.85 -9.84 -10.81
N SER A 158 9.35 -8.99 -9.93
CA SER A 158 8.99 -9.37 -8.55
C SER A 158 7.81 -10.35 -8.48
N PHE A 159 7.09 -10.57 -9.60
CA PHE A 159 5.98 -11.52 -9.70
C PHE A 159 6.36 -12.89 -10.30
N SER A 160 7.64 -13.18 -10.52
CA SER A 160 8.08 -14.44 -11.15
C SER A 160 7.56 -15.74 -10.49
N SER A 161 7.22 -15.70 -9.19
CA SER A 161 6.69 -16.85 -8.44
C SER A 161 5.16 -17.00 -8.48
N VAL A 162 4.45 -15.98 -9.00
CA VAL A 162 2.99 -15.84 -8.88
C VAL A 162 2.24 -16.95 -9.61
N ARG A 163 1.14 -17.40 -9.01
CA ARG A 163 0.22 -18.38 -9.59
C ARG A 163 -0.98 -17.71 -10.24
N ASN A 164 -1.59 -16.75 -9.56
CA ASN A 164 -2.75 -16.02 -10.07
C ASN A 164 -2.41 -14.53 -10.12
N LEU A 165 -2.33 -13.97 -11.33
CA LEU A 165 -1.98 -12.58 -11.55
C LEU A 165 -3.12 -11.85 -12.25
N HIS A 166 -3.59 -10.77 -11.63
CA HIS A 166 -4.51 -9.83 -12.24
C HIS A 166 -3.86 -8.46 -12.33
N LEU A 167 -3.66 -7.99 -13.55
CA LEU A 167 -3.18 -6.65 -13.86
C LEU A 167 -4.33 -5.81 -14.42
N ASN A 168 -4.49 -4.60 -13.88
CA ASN A 168 -5.42 -3.60 -14.35
C ASN A 168 -4.64 -2.30 -14.64
N LEU A 169 -4.34 -2.05 -15.92
CA LEU A 169 -3.34 -1.06 -16.35
C LEU A 169 -3.96 0.01 -17.27
N MET A 170 -3.44 1.24 -17.23
CA MET A 170 -3.90 2.32 -18.14
C MET A 170 -3.21 2.35 -19.50
N ASN A 171 -1.94 1.97 -19.60
CA ASN A 171 -1.22 1.94 -20.88
C ASN A 171 -0.15 0.84 -20.83
N VAL A 172 0.02 0.11 -21.93
CA VAL A 172 0.97 -1.00 -22.04
C VAL A 172 1.84 -0.75 -23.24
N VAL A 173 2.94 -0.03 -23.03
CA VAL A 173 4.05 -0.03 -23.97
C VAL A 173 5.13 -0.93 -23.35
N ALA A 174 5.25 -2.15 -23.89
CA ALA A 174 6.41 -3.06 -23.75
C ALA A 174 6.66 -3.85 -22.45
N CYS A 175 5.70 -4.01 -21.53
CA CYS A 175 5.98 -4.56 -20.20
C CYS A 175 6.07 -6.10 -20.06
N PHE A 176 5.61 -6.88 -21.04
CA PHE A 176 5.46 -8.34 -20.85
C PHE A 176 6.68 -9.18 -21.22
N SER A 177 7.63 -8.65 -22.00
CA SER A 177 8.86 -9.37 -22.34
C SER A 177 9.77 -9.59 -21.12
N ALA A 178 9.56 -8.84 -20.03
CA ALA A 178 10.37 -8.90 -18.82
C ALA A 178 9.94 -9.98 -17.82
N ILE A 179 8.80 -10.64 -18.00
CA ILE A 179 8.24 -11.56 -16.99
C ILE A 179 8.41 -13.01 -17.41
N ASN A 180 9.15 -13.77 -16.62
CA ASN A 180 9.20 -15.22 -16.72
C ASN A 180 8.13 -15.85 -15.79
N PHE A 181 7.03 -16.29 -16.40
CA PHE A 181 5.86 -16.86 -15.72
C PHE A 181 5.96 -18.38 -15.53
N PHE A 182 6.94 -18.88 -14.78
CA PHE A 182 7.14 -20.33 -14.63
C PHE A 182 6.08 -21.06 -13.82
N ARG A 183 5.30 -20.34 -13.00
CA ARG A 183 4.33 -20.92 -12.05
C ARG A 183 2.90 -20.41 -12.25
N LEU A 184 2.66 -19.62 -13.30
CA LEU A 184 1.39 -18.96 -13.54
C LEU A 184 0.33 -19.98 -13.95
N MET A 185 -0.83 -19.93 -13.29
CA MET A 185 -2.01 -20.76 -13.56
C MET A 185 -3.19 -19.92 -14.04
N GLU A 186 -3.34 -18.69 -13.53
CA GLU A 186 -4.39 -17.77 -13.93
C GLU A 186 -3.79 -16.38 -14.22
N PHE A 187 -4.15 -15.83 -15.38
CA PHE A 187 -3.76 -14.48 -15.77
C PHE A 187 -4.98 -13.69 -16.24
N LYS A 188 -5.16 -12.50 -15.68
CA LYS A 188 -6.19 -11.54 -16.08
C LYS A 188 -5.51 -10.21 -16.37
N LEU A 189 -5.74 -9.69 -17.57
CA LEU A 189 -5.31 -8.34 -17.96
C LEU A 189 -6.54 -7.53 -18.30
N GLN A 190 -6.68 -6.38 -17.67
CA GLN A 190 -7.69 -5.38 -17.96
C GLN A 190 -7.03 -4.05 -18.27
N PHE A 191 -7.59 -3.36 -19.26
CA PHE A 191 -7.15 -2.04 -19.67
C PHE A 191 -8.18 -1.02 -19.22
N VAL A 192 -7.72 0.06 -18.57
CA VAL A 192 -8.59 1.20 -18.25
C VAL A 192 -8.33 2.29 -19.27
N VAL A 193 -9.31 2.55 -20.13
CA VAL A 193 -9.33 3.74 -20.97
C VAL A 193 -9.74 4.93 -20.08
N PRO A 194 -8.95 6.02 -20.00
CA PRO A 194 -9.38 7.20 -19.27
C PRO A 194 -10.63 7.78 -19.95
N ALA A 195 -11.65 8.12 -19.16
CA ALA A 195 -12.92 8.69 -19.65
C ALA A 195 -12.79 10.03 -20.43
N ASN A 196 -11.58 10.59 -20.53
CA ASN A 196 -11.29 11.87 -21.19
C ASN A 196 -10.43 11.72 -22.46
N ALA A 197 -10.24 10.50 -23.00
CA ALA A 197 -9.40 10.28 -24.18
C ALA A 197 -10.00 10.76 -25.52
N ASP A 198 -11.29 11.11 -25.55
CA ASP A 198 -12.01 11.54 -26.77
C ASP A 198 -11.90 13.07 -27.07
N LEU A 199 -11.06 13.82 -26.35
CA LEU A 199 -10.99 15.29 -26.47
C LEU A 199 -9.65 15.85 -27.00
N ILE A 200 -8.81 15.05 -27.65
CA ILE A 200 -7.69 15.59 -28.43
C ILE A 200 -8.05 15.51 -29.92
N PRO A 201 -8.47 16.62 -30.56
CA PRO A 201 -8.56 16.66 -32.01
C PRO A 201 -7.15 16.48 -32.57
N ALA A 202 -7.00 15.62 -33.57
CA ALA A 202 -5.77 15.52 -34.34
C ALA A 202 -5.44 16.89 -34.93
N MET A 203 -4.22 17.39 -34.65
CA MET A 203 -3.58 18.46 -35.42
C MET A 203 -2.78 17.84 -36.55
#